data_AF-A0A3T0YAC2-F1
#
_entry.id   AF-A0A3T0YAC2-F1
#
_cell.length_a   1.000
_cell.length_b   1.000
_cell.length_c   1.000
_cell.angle_alpha   90.00
_cell.angle_beta   90.00
_cell.angle_gamma   90.00
#
_symmetry.space_group_name_H-M   'P 1'
#
loop_
_entity.id
_entity.type
_entity.pdbx_description
1 polymer ?
#
loop_
_entity_poly.entity_id
_entity_poly.type
_entity_poly.pdbx_seq_one_letter_code
_entity_poly.pdbx_strand_id
1 'polypeptide(L)'
;MGAEKYQTDGNSVTSGPGFGVAIHPKALQQPYKWRSPKVVFVNSMSDLFHAKVPLSFVQDVFDVIADTPQHTYQALTKRAHRMARVADKLNWPNNLWMGVSVESADVVNRIDHLRETPAAIRFLSCEPLLEALPGLNLDSIDWVIAGGESGPNFRPMDPAWVEEIRDQCEEANVPFFFKQWGGRTPKRNGRELNGRTWDSMPRMKVS
;
A
#
# COMPACT_ATOMS: atom_id res chain seq x y z
N MET A 1 -12.23 -20.33 -2.76
CA MET A 1 -11.72 -20.25 -4.15
C MET A 1 -12.92 -20.04 -5.05
N GLY A 2 -13.00 -19.05 -5.94
CA GLY A 2 -12.22 -17.82 -6.09
C GLY A 2 -13.18 -16.69 -6.50
N ALA A 3 -12.86 -15.43 -6.22
CA ALA A 3 -13.73 -14.32 -6.62
C ALA A 3 -13.72 -14.14 -8.14
N GLU A 4 -14.86 -13.78 -8.72
CA GLU A 4 -15.08 -13.63 -10.18
C GLU A 4 -14.02 -12.75 -10.87
N LYS A 5 -13.48 -11.74 -10.14
CA LYS A 5 -12.37 -10.88 -10.58
C LYS A 5 -11.03 -11.58 -10.87
N TYR A 6 -10.86 -12.86 -10.51
CA TYR A 6 -9.63 -13.62 -10.77
C TYR A 6 -9.75 -14.67 -11.88
N GLN A 7 -10.88 -14.72 -12.61
CA GLN A 7 -11.10 -15.74 -13.65
C GLN A 7 -10.15 -15.64 -14.86
N THR A 8 -9.46 -14.51 -15.03
CA THR A 8 -8.45 -14.28 -16.07
C THR A 8 -7.00 -14.44 -15.58
N ASP A 9 -6.78 -14.69 -14.28
CA ASP A 9 -5.59 -14.21 -13.56
C ASP A 9 -4.91 -15.34 -12.73
N GLY A 10 -4.01 -16.14 -13.33
CA GLY A 10 -3.33 -17.22 -12.59
C GLY A 10 -2.20 -18.00 -13.29
N ASN A 11 -1.90 -19.23 -12.83
CA ASN A 11 -0.91 -20.20 -13.36
C ASN A 11 -1.60 -21.50 -13.86
N SER A 12 -1.35 -22.08 -15.05
CA SER A 12 -2.30 -23.06 -15.63
C SER A 12 -2.34 -24.40 -14.89
N VAL A 13 -1.36 -24.63 -14.02
CA VAL A 13 -1.25 -25.78 -13.12
C VAL A 13 -1.78 -25.46 -11.71
N THR A 14 -2.08 -24.18 -11.39
CA THR A 14 -2.62 -23.76 -10.07
C THR A 14 -3.71 -22.65 -10.04
N SER A 15 -4.09 -21.96 -11.15
CA SER A 15 -5.13 -20.89 -11.29
C SER A 15 -5.50 -20.33 -12.73
N GLY A 16 -4.64 -20.21 -13.77
CA GLY A 16 -4.89 -19.44 -15.04
C GLY A 16 -3.63 -19.20 -15.94
N PRO A 17 -3.56 -18.39 -17.02
CA PRO A 17 -2.30 -18.16 -17.78
C PRO A 17 -1.77 -16.70 -17.74
N GLY A 18 -1.02 -16.35 -16.69
CA GLY A 18 -0.28 -15.08 -16.57
C GLY A 18 -1.15 -13.88 -16.18
N PHE A 19 -0.69 -13.06 -15.23
CA PHE A 19 -1.40 -11.85 -14.80
C PHE A 19 -1.21 -10.73 -15.83
N GLY A 20 -2.18 -10.61 -16.75
CA GLY A 20 -2.35 -9.41 -17.56
C GLY A 20 -2.87 -8.23 -16.72
N VAL A 21 -2.65 -7.00 -17.17
CA VAL A 21 -3.30 -5.84 -16.55
C VAL A 21 -4.72 -5.75 -17.07
N ALA A 22 -5.68 -6.04 -16.20
CA ALA A 22 -7.11 -5.90 -16.45
C ALA A 22 -7.71 -4.75 -15.62
N ILE A 23 -8.82 -4.19 -16.11
CA ILE A 23 -9.68 -3.27 -15.36
C ILE A 23 -11.04 -3.92 -15.15
N HIS A 24 -11.68 -3.66 -14.01
CA HIS A 24 -12.97 -4.28 -13.67
C HIS A 24 -14.01 -3.21 -13.32
N PRO A 25 -14.61 -2.49 -14.31
CA PRO A 25 -15.57 -1.41 -14.04
C PRO A 25 -16.76 -1.83 -13.16
N LYS A 26 -17.22 -3.09 -13.24
CA LYS A 26 -18.28 -3.62 -12.36
C LYS A 26 -17.90 -3.63 -10.87
N ALA A 27 -16.61 -3.66 -10.53
CA ALA A 27 -16.14 -3.65 -9.14
C ALA A 27 -16.29 -2.27 -8.48
N LEU A 28 -16.32 -1.18 -9.27
CA LEU A 28 -16.56 0.19 -8.81
C LEU A 28 -17.92 0.36 -8.12
N GLN A 29 -18.87 -0.54 -8.42
CA GLN A 29 -20.22 -0.56 -7.83
C GLN A 29 -20.30 -1.33 -6.50
N GLN A 30 -19.18 -1.87 -5.99
CA GLN A 30 -19.16 -2.60 -4.72
C GLN A 30 -19.27 -1.69 -3.48
N PRO A 31 -18.55 -0.54 -3.39
CA PRO A 31 -18.55 0.25 -2.16
C PRO A 31 -19.90 0.85 -1.79
N TYR A 32 -20.65 1.37 -2.77
CA TYR A 32 -22.01 1.89 -2.58
C TYR A 32 -23.00 0.89 -1.95
N LYS A 33 -22.67 -0.41 -1.91
CA LYS A 33 -23.50 -1.48 -1.34
C LYS A 33 -23.13 -1.85 0.10
N TRP A 34 -22.04 -1.30 0.64
CA TRP A 34 -21.56 -1.62 1.98
C TRP A 34 -22.24 -0.75 3.05
N ARG A 35 -23.06 -1.39 3.89
CA ARG A 35 -23.89 -0.69 4.91
C ARG A 35 -23.14 -0.19 6.14
N SER A 36 -21.89 -0.61 6.35
CA SER A 36 -21.07 -0.22 7.51
C SER A 36 -19.73 0.35 7.05
N PRO A 37 -19.12 1.28 7.81
CA PRO A 37 -17.77 1.75 7.57
C PRO A 37 -16.76 0.61 7.41
N LYS A 38 -15.77 0.82 6.54
CA LYS A 38 -14.73 -0.16 6.20
C LYS A 38 -13.41 0.54 5.96
N VAL A 39 -12.33 -0.15 6.30
CA VAL A 39 -10.99 0.16 5.79
C VAL A 39 -10.72 -0.81 4.65
N VAL A 40 -10.39 -0.29 3.47
CA VAL A 40 -10.39 -1.03 2.21
C VAL A 40 -9.02 -0.91 1.55
N PHE A 41 -8.30 -2.03 1.40
CA PHE A 41 -7.06 -2.04 0.63
C PHE A 41 -7.38 -2.18 -0.87
N VAL A 42 -7.20 -1.08 -1.61
CA VAL A 42 -7.46 -0.98 -3.05
C VAL A 42 -6.36 -1.73 -3.80
N ASN A 43 -6.74 -2.48 -4.84
CA ASN A 43 -5.81 -3.13 -5.77
C ASN A 43 -4.77 -4.05 -5.09
N SER A 44 -5.22 -4.92 -4.18
CA SER A 44 -4.36 -5.77 -3.33
C SER A 44 -3.32 -6.67 -4.02
N MET A 45 -3.39 -6.85 -5.34
CA MET A 45 -2.45 -7.62 -6.17
C MET A 45 -2.15 -6.90 -7.52
N SER A 46 -2.42 -5.60 -7.62
CA SER A 46 -2.26 -4.81 -8.85
C SER A 46 -1.79 -3.38 -8.52
N ASP A 47 -1.55 -2.55 -9.53
CA ASP A 47 -1.09 -1.17 -9.32
C ASP A 47 -1.97 -0.22 -10.15
N LEU A 48 -2.68 0.68 -9.46
CA LEU A 48 -3.61 1.64 -10.08
C LEU A 48 -2.89 2.55 -11.10
N PHE A 49 -1.61 2.84 -10.84
CA PHE A 49 -0.79 3.69 -11.67
C PHE A 49 0.08 2.88 -12.66
N HIS A 50 -0.20 1.60 -12.90
CA HIS A 50 0.41 0.85 -13.99
C HIS A 50 0.10 1.46 -15.36
N ALA A 51 1.10 1.62 -16.25
CA ALA A 51 0.99 2.37 -17.50
C ALA A 51 -0.13 1.92 -18.47
N LYS A 52 -0.59 0.66 -18.35
CA LYS A 52 -1.73 0.10 -19.12
C LYS A 52 -3.11 0.43 -18.55
N VAL A 53 -3.21 1.01 -17.35
CA VAL A 53 -4.48 1.47 -16.75
C VAL A 53 -4.79 2.87 -17.28
N PRO A 54 -5.92 3.10 -17.99
CA PRO A 54 -6.30 4.43 -18.49
C PRO A 54 -6.45 5.46 -17.36
N LEU A 55 -6.11 6.72 -17.61
CA LEU A 55 -6.29 7.79 -16.61
C LEU A 55 -7.77 7.94 -16.19
N SER A 56 -8.70 7.78 -17.14
CA SER A 56 -10.14 7.78 -16.85
C SER A 56 -10.53 6.73 -15.82
N PHE A 57 -9.96 5.52 -15.87
CA PHE A 57 -10.24 4.50 -14.87
C PHE A 57 -9.63 4.81 -13.50
N VAL A 58 -8.53 5.59 -13.45
CA VAL A 58 -7.99 6.10 -12.18
C VAL A 58 -8.91 7.18 -11.60
N GLN A 59 -9.47 8.05 -12.46
CA GLN A 59 -10.49 9.03 -12.09
C GLN A 59 -11.75 8.35 -11.57
N ASP A 60 -12.29 7.36 -12.31
CA ASP A 60 -13.46 6.56 -11.87
C ASP A 60 -13.23 5.94 -10.47
N VAL A 61 -12.02 5.45 -10.16
CA VAL A 61 -11.68 4.91 -8.84
C VAL A 61 -11.65 6.01 -7.77
N PHE A 62 -11.10 7.19 -8.08
CA PHE A 62 -11.01 8.32 -7.15
C PHE A 62 -12.40 8.91 -6.86
N ASP A 63 -13.27 8.97 -7.87
CA ASP A 63 -14.66 9.44 -7.73
C ASP A 63 -15.48 8.49 -6.83
N VAL A 64 -15.37 7.17 -7.00
CA VAL A 64 -16.01 6.19 -6.10
C VAL A 64 -15.54 6.34 -4.65
N ILE A 65 -14.26 6.66 -4.45
CA ILE A 65 -13.71 6.89 -3.11
C ILE A 65 -14.31 8.17 -2.51
N ALA A 66 -14.36 9.27 -3.28
CA ALA A 66 -14.95 10.53 -2.86
C ALA A 66 -16.46 10.42 -2.54
N ASP A 67 -17.21 9.67 -3.37
CA ASP A 67 -18.64 9.41 -3.22
C ASP A 67 -19.00 8.53 -2.00
N THR A 68 -18.03 7.85 -1.42
CA THR A 68 -18.24 6.93 -0.28
C THR A 68 -17.43 7.31 0.95
N PRO A 69 -17.61 8.53 1.49
CA PRO A 69 -16.81 9.07 2.59
C PRO A 69 -16.93 8.29 3.91
N GLN A 70 -17.95 7.44 4.05
CA GLN A 70 -18.10 6.50 5.16
C GLN A 70 -17.09 5.33 5.14
N HIS A 71 -16.28 5.19 4.09
CA HIS A 71 -15.21 4.19 3.98
C HIS A 71 -13.86 4.86 3.87
N THR A 72 -12.82 4.24 4.45
CA THR A 72 -11.43 4.63 4.30
C THR A 72 -10.75 3.71 3.30
N TYR A 73 -9.98 4.27 2.37
CA TYR A 73 -9.32 3.53 1.31
C TYR A 73 -7.81 3.66 1.42
N GLN A 74 -7.10 2.53 1.41
CA GLN A 74 -5.65 2.48 1.33
C GLN A 74 -5.27 2.07 -0.10
N ALA A 75 -4.61 2.95 -0.84
CA ALA A 75 -4.03 2.65 -2.14
C ALA A 75 -2.51 2.63 -2.05
N LEU A 76 -1.87 1.67 -2.71
CA LEU A 76 -0.41 1.47 -2.72
C LEU A 76 0.09 1.39 -4.17
N THR A 77 1.24 2.01 -4.46
CA THR A 77 1.85 1.96 -5.81
C THR A 77 3.37 1.80 -5.79
N LYS A 78 3.89 1.12 -6.81
CA LYS A 78 5.32 1.13 -7.19
C LYS A 78 5.62 2.09 -8.35
N ARG A 79 4.59 2.76 -8.88
CA ARG A 79 4.66 3.70 -10.01
C ARG A 79 4.50 5.16 -9.57
N ALA A 80 5.12 5.51 -8.44
CA ALA A 80 5.01 6.83 -7.80
C ALA A 80 5.26 8.01 -8.77
N HIS A 81 6.27 7.92 -9.64
CA HIS A 81 6.51 8.93 -10.69
C HIS A 81 5.31 9.13 -11.63
N ARG A 82 4.58 8.07 -12.01
CA ARG A 82 3.35 8.22 -12.81
C ARG A 82 2.21 8.83 -11.99
N MET A 83 2.08 8.45 -10.72
CA MET A 83 1.10 9.03 -9.80
C MET A 83 1.30 10.56 -9.68
N ALA A 84 2.51 11.02 -9.38
CA ALA A 84 2.84 12.44 -9.32
C ALA A 84 2.51 13.18 -10.63
N ARG A 85 2.91 12.62 -11.79
CA ARG A 85 2.65 13.19 -13.12
C ARG A 85 1.18 13.28 -13.55
N VAL A 86 0.25 12.72 -12.78
CA VAL A 86 -1.21 12.85 -13.03
C VAL A 86 -1.97 13.37 -11.80
N ALA A 87 -1.28 13.74 -10.73
CA ALA A 87 -1.90 14.16 -9.47
C ALA A 87 -2.75 15.42 -9.63
N ASP A 88 -2.40 16.28 -10.60
CA ASP A 88 -3.12 17.49 -11.02
C ASP A 88 -4.48 17.21 -11.71
N LYS A 89 -4.71 15.96 -12.14
CA LYS A 89 -5.91 15.52 -12.89
C LYS A 89 -6.82 14.61 -12.06
N LEU A 90 -6.56 14.50 -10.76
CA LEU A 90 -7.25 13.61 -9.84
C LEU A 90 -7.84 14.43 -8.69
N ASN A 91 -9.07 14.08 -8.30
CA ASN A 91 -9.71 14.63 -7.10
C ASN A 91 -9.26 13.81 -5.89
N TRP A 92 -8.55 14.41 -4.93
CA TRP A 92 -7.96 13.68 -3.79
C TRP A 92 -8.82 13.80 -2.53
N PRO A 93 -9.75 12.87 -2.26
CA PRO A 93 -10.65 12.98 -1.13
C PRO A 93 -9.96 12.60 0.19
N ASN A 94 -10.42 13.18 1.29
CA ASN A 94 -9.80 12.99 2.62
C ASN A 94 -9.80 11.54 3.13
N ASN A 95 -10.70 10.68 2.61
CA ASN A 95 -10.78 9.27 2.94
C ASN A 95 -9.87 8.37 2.09
N LEU A 96 -9.06 8.92 1.17
CA LEU A 96 -7.97 8.25 0.49
C LEU A 96 -6.66 8.39 1.28
N TRP A 97 -6.14 7.27 1.77
CA TRP A 97 -4.78 7.12 2.25
C TRP A 97 -3.93 6.58 1.09
N MET A 98 -2.96 7.38 0.65
CA MET A 98 -2.10 7.03 -0.49
C MET A 98 -0.72 6.65 0.00
N GLY A 99 -0.15 5.58 -0.56
CA GLY A 99 1.19 5.15 -0.20
C GLY A 99 2.02 4.62 -1.35
N VAL A 100 3.32 4.52 -1.09
CA VAL A 100 4.31 3.96 -2.02
C VAL A 100 5.04 2.78 -1.39
N SER A 101 5.37 1.77 -2.18
CA SER A 101 6.28 0.73 -1.71
C SER A 101 7.71 1.25 -1.73
N VAL A 102 8.47 0.98 -0.67
CA VAL A 102 9.90 1.29 -0.56
C VAL A 102 10.62 0.01 -0.13
N GLU A 103 10.79 -0.93 -1.06
CA GLU A 103 11.40 -2.24 -0.78
C GLU A 103 12.94 -2.21 -0.63
N SER A 104 13.61 -1.17 -1.12
CA SER A 104 15.08 -1.04 -1.20
C SER A 104 15.52 0.44 -1.34
N ALA A 105 16.80 0.71 -1.16
CA ALA A 105 17.41 2.05 -1.27
C ALA A 105 17.23 2.65 -2.68
N ASP A 106 17.34 1.82 -3.73
CA ASP A 106 17.13 2.17 -5.15
C ASP A 106 15.77 2.85 -5.44
N VAL A 107 14.80 2.73 -4.52
CA VAL A 107 13.42 3.20 -4.72
C VAL A 107 12.95 4.20 -3.66
N VAL A 108 13.86 4.70 -2.82
CA VAL A 108 13.58 5.73 -1.79
C VAL A 108 13.08 7.03 -2.41
N ASN A 109 13.47 7.36 -3.64
CA ASN A 109 12.95 8.52 -4.40
C ASN A 109 11.43 8.48 -4.65
N ARG A 110 10.76 7.34 -4.46
CA ARG A 110 9.28 7.24 -4.51
C ARG A 110 8.61 8.05 -3.39
N ILE A 111 9.32 8.31 -2.29
CA ILE A 111 8.82 9.10 -1.15
C ILE A 111 8.61 10.56 -1.57
N ASP A 112 9.53 11.13 -2.36
CA ASP A 112 9.39 12.49 -2.89
C ASP A 112 8.17 12.61 -3.81
N HIS A 113 7.99 11.65 -4.71
CA HIS A 113 6.79 11.58 -5.56
C HIS A 113 5.48 11.38 -4.78
N LEU A 114 5.53 10.85 -3.55
CA LEU A 114 4.36 10.81 -2.67
C LEU A 114 4.09 12.18 -2.02
N ARG A 115 5.14 12.88 -1.59
CA ARG A 115 5.05 14.27 -1.08
C ARG A 115 4.45 15.23 -2.11
N GLU A 116 4.76 15.06 -3.39
CA GLU A 116 4.21 15.83 -4.53
C GLU A 116 2.68 15.70 -4.68
N THR A 117 2.05 14.69 -4.07
CA THR A 117 0.58 14.52 -4.12
C THR A 117 -0.13 15.28 -2.99
N PRO A 118 -1.35 15.80 -3.21
CA PRO A 118 -2.16 16.42 -2.16
C PRO A 118 -2.94 15.40 -1.31
N ALA A 119 -2.45 14.15 -1.20
CA ALA A 119 -3.09 13.12 -0.38
C ALA A 119 -3.18 13.54 1.10
N ALA A 120 -4.36 13.36 1.71
CA ALA A 120 -4.61 13.75 3.10
C ALA A 120 -3.78 12.92 4.10
N ILE A 121 -3.58 11.64 3.81
CA ILE A 121 -2.70 10.71 4.52
C ILE A 121 -1.72 10.10 3.53
N ARG A 122 -0.41 10.27 3.78
CA ARG A 122 0.70 9.67 3.01
C ARG A 122 1.34 8.55 3.83
N PHE A 123 1.47 7.35 3.27
CA PHE A 123 2.11 6.23 3.97
C PHE A 123 3.20 5.51 3.17
N LEU A 124 4.16 4.93 3.88
CA LEU A 124 5.20 4.07 3.28
C LEU A 124 4.88 2.61 3.57
N SER A 125 5.06 1.76 2.56
CA SER A 125 5.07 0.30 2.72
C SER A 125 6.48 -0.20 2.42
N CYS A 126 7.28 -0.33 3.46
CA CYS A 126 8.61 -0.91 3.45
C CYS A 126 8.49 -2.45 3.37
N GLU A 127 7.92 -2.94 2.27
CA GLU A 127 7.51 -4.32 2.09
C GLU A 127 7.63 -4.84 0.63
N PRO A 128 8.11 -6.08 0.44
CA PRO A 128 8.97 -6.79 1.38
C PRO A 128 10.23 -5.97 1.61
N LEU A 129 10.71 -5.87 2.86
CA LEU A 129 11.98 -5.19 3.14
C LEU A 129 13.14 -6.08 2.67
N LEU A 130 13.95 -5.59 1.72
CA LEU A 130 14.99 -6.37 1.06
C LEU A 130 16.41 -6.05 1.54
N GLU A 131 16.58 -4.90 2.17
CA GLU A 131 17.83 -4.37 2.73
C GLU A 131 17.51 -3.28 3.77
N ALA A 132 18.54 -2.76 4.43
CA ALA A 132 18.40 -1.63 5.35
C ALA A 132 17.94 -0.35 4.62
N LEU A 133 17.17 0.49 5.34
CA LEU A 133 16.73 1.79 4.86
C LEU A 133 17.14 2.89 5.87
N PRO A 134 18.45 3.20 5.97
CA PRO A 134 18.94 4.26 6.84
C PRO A 134 18.56 5.64 6.29
N GLY A 135 18.20 6.58 7.16
CA GLY A 135 17.99 7.98 6.82
C GLY A 135 16.79 8.25 5.89
N LEU A 136 15.69 7.51 6.05
CA LEU A 136 14.42 7.80 5.39
C LEU A 136 13.96 9.21 5.76
N ASN A 137 13.82 10.08 4.76
CA ASN A 137 13.16 11.35 4.97
C ASN A 137 11.65 11.12 5.17
N LEU A 138 11.19 11.17 6.42
CA LEU A 138 9.80 11.01 6.84
C LEU A 138 9.00 12.33 6.87
N ASP A 139 9.54 13.44 6.39
CA ASP A 139 8.82 14.72 6.32
C ASP A 139 7.53 14.56 5.50
N SER A 140 6.41 15.03 6.07
CA SER A 140 5.07 14.92 5.50
C SER A 140 4.56 13.49 5.26
N ILE A 141 5.15 12.48 5.93
CA ILE A 141 4.66 11.10 5.99
C ILE A 141 3.85 10.90 7.27
N ASP A 142 2.68 10.28 7.14
CA ASP A 142 1.71 10.11 8.21
C ASP A 142 1.68 8.70 8.81
N TRP A 143 2.32 7.71 8.15
CA TRP A 143 2.37 6.31 8.60
C TRP A 143 3.47 5.51 7.89
N VAL A 144 4.13 4.60 8.59
CA VAL A 144 5.08 3.63 8.02
C VAL A 144 4.68 2.21 8.39
N ILE A 145 4.64 1.35 7.38
CA ILE A 145 4.40 -0.10 7.48
C ILE A 145 5.70 -0.82 7.12
N ALA A 146 6.16 -1.75 7.94
CA ALA A 146 7.30 -2.62 7.63
C ALA A 146 6.95 -4.12 7.73
N GLY A 147 7.61 -4.95 6.91
CA GLY A 147 7.39 -6.39 6.92
C GLY A 147 8.25 -7.20 5.94
N GLY A 148 8.47 -8.47 6.29
CA GLY A 148 9.27 -9.42 5.53
C GLY A 148 8.52 -10.15 4.41
N GLU A 149 9.29 -10.71 3.47
CA GLU A 149 8.77 -11.41 2.30
C GLU A 149 8.00 -12.70 2.64
N SER A 150 7.00 -13.03 1.83
CA SER A 150 6.16 -14.21 2.02
C SER A 150 6.04 -15.03 0.74
N GLY A 151 6.16 -16.36 0.86
CA GLY A 151 5.97 -17.28 -0.26
C GLY A 151 7.01 -18.42 -0.29
N PRO A 152 6.99 -19.28 -1.31
CA PRO A 152 7.87 -20.45 -1.39
C PRO A 152 9.36 -20.08 -1.40
N ASN A 153 9.71 -18.92 -1.97
CA ASN A 153 11.07 -18.44 -2.15
C ASN A 153 11.37 -17.19 -1.29
N PHE A 154 10.72 -17.06 -0.13
CA PHE A 154 10.90 -15.88 0.72
C PHE A 154 12.36 -15.67 1.14
N ARG A 155 12.82 -14.42 1.09
CA ARG A 155 14.07 -13.99 1.71
C ARG A 155 13.85 -13.69 3.20
N PRO A 156 14.68 -14.21 4.12
CA PRO A 156 14.72 -13.73 5.49
C PRO A 156 15.04 -12.23 5.55
N MET A 157 14.36 -11.52 6.43
CA MET A 157 14.62 -10.11 6.74
C MET A 157 15.51 -10.03 7.98
N ASP A 158 16.53 -9.18 7.98
CA ASP A 158 17.34 -8.92 9.17
C ASP A 158 16.52 -8.12 10.19
N PRO A 159 16.48 -8.52 11.48
CA PRO A 159 15.86 -7.74 12.54
C PRO A 159 16.32 -6.28 12.59
N ALA A 160 17.62 -6.01 12.40
CA ALA A 160 18.17 -4.68 12.52
C ALA A 160 17.51 -3.68 11.55
N TRP A 161 17.13 -4.12 10.35
CA TRP A 161 16.51 -3.24 9.34
C TRP A 161 15.12 -2.74 9.76
N VAL A 162 14.34 -3.57 10.45
CA VAL A 162 13.00 -3.17 10.93
C VAL A 162 13.06 -2.43 12.26
N GLU A 163 14.06 -2.72 13.09
CA GLU A 163 14.37 -1.92 14.27
C GLU A 163 14.79 -0.49 13.90
N GLU A 164 15.67 -0.32 12.91
CA GLU A 164 16.11 0.99 12.43
C GLU A 164 14.96 1.81 11.83
N ILE A 165 14.03 1.19 11.09
CA ILE A 165 12.84 1.88 10.57
C ILE A 165 11.90 2.29 11.71
N ARG A 166 11.72 1.44 12.73
CA ARG A 166 10.95 1.78 13.94
C ARG A 166 11.55 3.01 14.62
N ASP A 167 12.85 3.03 14.85
CA ASP A 167 13.52 4.10 15.60
C ASP A 167 13.45 5.44 14.85
N GLN A 168 13.64 5.43 13.52
CA GLN A 168 13.41 6.60 12.66
C GLN A 168 11.96 7.11 12.76
N CYS A 169 10.97 6.21 12.86
CA CYS A 169 9.57 6.61 13.04
C CYS A 169 9.30 7.18 14.43
N GLU A 170 9.89 6.65 15.50
CA GLU A 170 9.76 7.19 16.85
C GLU A 170 10.41 8.59 16.96
N GLU A 171 11.60 8.79 16.39
CA GLU A 171 12.28 10.09 16.32
C GLU A 171 11.44 11.12 15.53
N ALA A 172 10.93 10.74 14.36
CA ALA A 172 10.09 11.59 13.52
C ALA A 172 8.64 11.76 14.04
N ASN A 173 8.26 11.09 15.14
CA ASN A 173 6.89 11.04 15.67
C ASN A 173 5.84 10.50 14.66
N VAL A 174 6.26 9.63 13.75
CA VAL A 174 5.41 9.01 12.73
C VAL A 174 4.87 7.66 13.24
N PRO A 175 3.56 7.39 13.14
CA PRO A 175 2.99 6.07 13.45
C PRO A 175 3.70 4.93 12.72
N PHE A 176 4.07 3.88 13.45
CA PHE A 176 4.74 2.69 12.92
C PHE A 176 3.89 1.41 13.10
N PHE A 177 3.76 0.63 12.03
CA PHE A 177 3.08 -0.66 12.02
C PHE A 177 4.02 -1.77 11.57
N PHE A 178 4.30 -2.75 12.44
CA PHE A 178 5.02 -3.95 12.05
C PHE A 178 4.04 -5.06 11.68
N LYS A 179 4.03 -5.44 10.41
CA LYS A 179 3.03 -6.36 9.87
C LYS A 179 3.37 -7.82 10.15
N GLN A 180 4.59 -8.25 9.84
CA GLN A 180 5.04 -9.64 9.94
C GLN A 180 6.53 -9.78 9.62
N TRP A 181 7.16 -10.83 10.15
CA TRP A 181 8.49 -11.30 9.72
C TRP A 181 8.48 -12.03 8.36
N GLY A 182 7.30 -12.43 7.88
CA GLY A 182 7.15 -13.20 6.63
C GLY A 182 7.41 -14.70 6.80
N GLY A 183 7.86 -15.35 5.73
CA GLY A 183 8.12 -16.80 5.69
C GLY A 183 7.40 -17.56 4.56
N ARG A 184 7.47 -18.90 4.59
CA ARG A 184 6.78 -19.77 3.61
C ARG A 184 5.28 -19.48 3.47
N THR A 185 4.66 -19.03 4.55
CA THR A 185 3.31 -18.45 4.57
C THR A 185 3.36 -17.13 5.37
N PRO A 186 2.48 -16.16 5.12
CA PRO A 186 2.61 -14.81 5.69
C PRO A 186 2.74 -14.78 7.22
N LYS A 187 1.94 -15.59 7.92
CA LYS A 187 1.90 -15.63 9.39
C LYS A 187 2.95 -16.55 10.02
N ARG A 188 3.83 -17.21 9.24
CA ARG A 188 4.66 -18.32 9.75
C ARG A 188 5.56 -17.89 10.92
N ASN A 189 6.22 -16.76 10.78
CA ASN A 189 7.20 -16.28 11.76
C ASN A 189 6.60 -15.22 12.72
N GLY A 190 5.28 -15.04 12.72
CA GLY A 190 4.61 -14.05 13.57
C GLY A 190 4.87 -12.59 13.20
N ARG A 191 4.58 -11.69 14.14
CA ARG A 191 4.64 -10.22 13.97
C ARG A 191 4.99 -9.45 15.24
N GLU A 192 5.64 -10.11 16.19
CA GLU A 192 6.19 -9.45 17.37
C GLU A 192 7.59 -8.94 17.05
N LEU A 193 7.84 -7.67 17.37
CA LEU A 193 9.16 -7.03 17.29
C LEU A 193 9.51 -6.59 18.71
N ASN A 194 10.59 -7.16 19.24
CA ASN A 194 11.07 -6.97 20.61
C ASN A 194 9.99 -7.26 21.67
N GLY A 195 9.34 -8.42 21.55
CA GLY A 195 8.38 -8.94 22.53
C GLY A 195 7.01 -8.26 22.55
N ARG A 196 6.71 -7.38 21.58
CA ARG A 196 5.38 -6.76 21.43
C ARG A 196 4.97 -6.61 19.97
N THR A 197 3.67 -6.42 19.72
CA THR A 197 3.17 -6.00 18.41
C THR A 197 3.26 -4.47 18.26
N TRP A 198 3.36 -4.01 17.02
CA TRP A 198 3.37 -2.59 16.67
C TRP A 198 2.22 -2.35 15.69
N ASP A 199 1.18 -1.70 16.20
CA ASP A 199 -0.15 -1.60 15.57
C ASP A 199 -0.62 -0.16 15.38
N SER A 200 0.30 0.82 15.44
CA SER A 200 -0.04 2.23 15.29
C SER A 200 -0.60 2.51 13.89
N MET A 201 -1.60 3.38 13.82
CA MET A 201 -2.27 3.81 12.59
C MET A 201 -2.27 5.34 12.49
N PRO A 202 -2.36 5.90 11.27
CA PRO A 202 -2.49 7.35 11.10
C PRO A 202 -3.79 7.83 11.73
N ARG A 203 -3.74 8.99 12.38
CA ARG A 203 -4.95 9.69 12.82
C ARG A 203 -5.48 10.52 11.65
N MET A 204 -6.79 10.48 11.42
CA MET A 204 -7.41 11.41 10.49
C MET A 204 -7.12 12.84 10.95
N LYS A 205 -6.56 13.67 10.06
CA LYS A 205 -6.36 15.09 10.32
C LYS A 205 -7.75 15.73 10.48
N VAL A 206 -8.03 16.26 11.66
CA VAL A 206 -9.25 17.02 11.91
C VAL A 206 -9.06 18.38 11.22
N SER A 207 -9.93 18.66 10.25
CA SER A 207 -10.05 19.95 9.55
C SER A 207 -10.70 21.01 10.43
#